data_AF-A0A7C1LRH1-F1
#
_entry.id   AF-A0A7C1LRH1-F1
#
_cell.length_a   1.000
_cell.length_b   1.000
_cell.length_c   1.000
_cell.angle_alpha   90.00
_cell.angle_beta   90.00
_cell.angle_gamma   90.00
#
_symmetry.space_group_name_H-M   'P 1'
#
loop_
_entity.id
_entity.type
_entity.pdbx_description
1 polymer ?
#
loop_
_entity_poly.entity_id
_entity_poly.type
_entity_poly.pdbx_seq_one_letter_code
_entity_poly.pdbx_strand_id
1 'polypeptide(L)'
;MAVQEITVGKLEGLVAIPIRNGPEDASQTWERGSILIPDLATGEIQEAGNEPVADIIGIATAAASTTTGTDTLYVPADVSGVVFEGNIGTSISAGDIAAVDLFEDYPMTLTGTEWFVDKTDNTNPSVRVVGFKDAIGTTNGRVYFVFIKDALLMNTT
;
A
#
# COMPACT_ATOMS: atom_id res chain seq x y z
N MET A 1 -18.66 10.12 6.13
CA MET A 1 -17.27 10.37 5.73
C MET A 1 -16.92 9.30 4.73
N ALA A 2 -16.35 9.65 3.57
CA ALA A 2 -15.92 8.66 2.60
C ALA A 2 -14.60 8.07 3.09
N VAL A 3 -14.56 6.75 3.29
CA VAL A 3 -13.35 6.01 3.67
C VAL A 3 -12.40 6.02 2.48
N GLN A 4 -11.15 6.45 2.71
CA GLN A 4 -10.13 6.51 1.66
C GLN A 4 -9.46 5.15 1.48
N GLU A 5 -9.90 4.43 0.44
CA GLU A 5 -9.47 3.06 0.15
C GLU A 5 -8.34 3.05 -0.89
N ILE A 6 -7.18 2.47 -0.56
CA ILE A 6 -6.16 2.12 -1.56
C ILE A 6 -6.65 0.90 -2.33
N THR A 7 -6.65 1.00 -3.65
CA THR A 7 -7.18 -0.06 -4.54
C THR A 7 -6.20 -0.37 -5.67
N VAL A 8 -6.40 -1.52 -6.33
CA VAL A 8 -5.65 -1.84 -7.55
C VAL A 8 -6.12 -0.93 -8.67
N GLY A 9 -5.20 -0.09 -9.19
CA GLY A 9 -5.51 0.91 -10.20
C GLY A 9 -5.53 0.33 -11.62
N LYS A 10 -4.56 -0.54 -11.95
CA LYS A 10 -4.51 -1.24 -13.25
C LYS A 10 -3.61 -2.47 -13.21
N LEU A 11 -3.81 -3.32 -14.21
CA LEU A 11 -3.06 -4.54 -14.46
C LEU A 11 -2.33 -4.42 -15.80
N GLU A 12 -1.01 -4.45 -15.77
CA GLU A 12 -0.18 -4.41 -16.98
C GLU A 12 0.05 -5.84 -17.49
N GLY A 13 -0.68 -6.26 -18.52
CA GLY A 13 -0.52 -7.57 -19.16
C GLY A 13 -1.14 -8.76 -18.41
N LEU A 14 -1.85 -8.54 -17.30
CA LEU A 14 -2.60 -9.56 -16.56
C LEU A 14 -4.09 -9.53 -16.94
N VAL A 15 -4.72 -10.71 -16.98
CA VAL A 15 -6.16 -10.86 -17.30
C VAL A 15 -7.07 -10.83 -16.07
N ALA A 16 -6.49 -10.86 -14.86
CA ALA A 16 -7.20 -10.81 -13.59
C ALA A 16 -6.29 -10.28 -12.48
N ILE A 17 -6.89 -9.76 -11.40
CA ILE A 17 -6.15 -9.29 -10.23
C ILE A 17 -5.54 -10.52 -9.54
N PRO A 18 -4.22 -10.60 -9.35
CA PRO A 18 -3.63 -11.69 -8.60
C PRO A 18 -4.07 -11.59 -7.14
N ILE A 19 -4.41 -12.73 -6.55
CA ILE A 19 -4.81 -12.83 -5.15
C ILE A 19 -3.98 -13.93 -4.50
N ARG A 20 -3.51 -13.68 -3.28
CA ARG A 20 -2.86 -14.65 -2.41
C ARG A 20 -3.60 -14.64 -1.06
N ASN A 21 -3.56 -15.77 -0.35
CA ASN A 21 -4.14 -15.92 0.98
C ASN A 21 -3.06 -16.20 2.03
N GLY A 22 -3.39 -15.89 3.28
CA GLY A 22 -2.62 -16.31 4.45
C GLY A 22 -3.40 -16.12 5.75
N PRO A 23 -2.98 -16.76 6.85
CA PRO A 23 -3.68 -16.67 8.13
C PRO A 23 -3.51 -15.28 8.74
N GLU A 24 -4.61 -14.68 9.20
CA GLU A 24 -4.62 -13.42 9.97
C GLU A 24 -4.08 -13.60 11.39
N ASP A 25 -3.27 -12.66 11.87
CA ASP A 25 -2.77 -12.62 13.25
C ASP A 25 -3.87 -12.17 14.24
N ALA A 26 -3.63 -12.30 15.54
CA ALA A 26 -4.59 -11.91 16.57
C ALA A 26 -4.82 -10.41 16.64
N SER A 27 -6.08 -10.04 16.96
CA SER A 27 -6.50 -8.67 17.29
C SER A 27 -6.29 -7.63 16.18
N GLN A 28 -6.30 -8.09 14.93
CA GLN A 28 -6.13 -7.23 13.77
C GLN A 28 -7.42 -6.46 13.46
N THR A 29 -7.27 -5.19 13.10
CA THR A 29 -8.40 -4.28 12.84
C THR A 29 -8.21 -3.46 11.56
N TRP A 30 -7.38 -3.95 10.64
CA TRP A 30 -7.12 -3.24 9.40
C TRP A 30 -8.37 -3.16 8.53
N GLU A 31 -8.40 -2.14 7.67
CA GLU A 31 -9.45 -1.97 6.68
C GLU A 31 -8.99 -2.47 5.30
N ARG A 32 -9.92 -2.50 4.35
CA ARG A 32 -9.56 -2.75 2.95
C ARG A 32 -8.59 -1.68 2.46
N GLY A 33 -7.55 -2.08 1.75
CA GLY A 33 -6.51 -1.16 1.28
C GLY A 33 -5.33 -0.99 2.24
N SER A 34 -5.35 -1.62 3.42
CA SER A 34 -4.22 -1.61 4.34
C SER A 34 -3.01 -2.37 3.80
N ILE A 35 -1.82 -1.89 4.14
CA ILE A 35 -0.55 -2.54 3.80
C ILE A 35 -0.31 -3.68 4.79
N LEU A 36 0.04 -4.84 4.25
CA LEU A 36 0.22 -6.06 5.04
C LEU A 36 1.69 -6.48 5.05
N ILE A 37 2.12 -7.01 6.20
CA ILE A 37 3.42 -7.62 6.45
C ILE A 37 3.21 -8.97 7.17
N PRO A 38 4.16 -9.92 7.10
CA PRO A 38 4.11 -11.10 7.93
C PRO A 38 4.53 -10.75 9.36
N ASP A 39 3.88 -11.36 10.35
CA ASP A 39 4.51 -11.59 11.64
C ASP A 39 5.52 -12.73 11.49
N LEU A 40 6.81 -12.40 11.61
CA LEU A 40 7.90 -13.37 11.49
C LEU A 40 7.98 -14.35 12.67
N ALA A 41 7.28 -14.08 13.78
CA ALA A 41 7.21 -14.97 14.93
C ALA A 41 6.16 -16.07 14.76
N THR A 42 5.00 -15.73 14.19
CA THR A 42 3.85 -16.65 14.05
C THR A 42 3.68 -17.18 12.63
N GLY A 43 4.19 -16.47 11.63
CA GLY A 43 3.92 -16.72 10.21
C GLY A 43 2.53 -16.23 9.75
N GLU A 44 1.86 -15.43 10.58
CA GLU A 44 0.54 -14.86 10.32
C GLU A 44 0.67 -13.46 9.68
N ILE A 45 -0.44 -12.91 9.21
CA ILE A 45 -0.51 -11.61 8.52
C ILE A 45 -0.97 -10.55 9.51
N GLN A 46 -0.22 -9.45 9.56
CA GLN A 46 -0.56 -8.26 10.35
C GLN A 46 -0.56 -6.99 9.49
N GLU A 47 -1.22 -5.94 9.98
CA GLU A 47 -1.08 -4.60 9.39
C GLU A 47 0.33 -4.06 9.61
N ALA A 48 0.87 -3.40 8.59
CA ALA A 48 2.15 -2.72 8.69
C ALA A 48 2.07 -1.52 9.65
N GLY A 49 3.15 -1.26 10.39
CA GLY A 49 3.31 0.01 11.12
C GLY A 49 3.54 1.19 10.18
N ASN A 50 3.44 2.41 10.71
CA ASN A 50 3.73 3.63 9.96
C ASN A 50 5.12 3.58 9.28
N GLU A 51 5.21 4.07 8.05
CA GLU A 51 6.44 4.07 7.24
C GLU A 51 7.12 2.68 7.13
N PRO A 52 6.41 1.67 6.60
CA PRO A 52 6.99 0.35 6.45
C PRO A 52 8.06 0.37 5.36
N VAL A 53 9.27 -0.05 5.71
CA VAL A 53 10.44 -0.09 4.81
C VAL A 53 10.89 -1.51 4.46
N ALA A 54 10.24 -2.53 5.00
CA ALA A 54 10.61 -3.93 4.82
C ALA A 54 9.40 -4.84 4.94
N ASP A 55 9.57 -6.06 4.43
CA ASP A 55 8.65 -7.19 4.61
C ASP A 55 7.22 -6.97 4.07
N ILE A 56 7.02 -5.99 3.20
CA ILE A 56 5.71 -5.74 2.58
C ILE A 56 5.36 -6.93 1.67
N ILE A 57 4.19 -7.52 1.91
CA ILE A 57 3.67 -8.64 1.10
C ILE A 57 2.58 -8.19 0.13
N GLY A 58 1.85 -7.12 0.42
CA GLY A 58 0.74 -6.69 -0.41
C GLY A 58 -0.26 -5.78 0.28
N ILE A 59 -1.43 -5.67 -0.36
CA ILE A 59 -2.54 -4.82 0.09
C ILE A 59 -3.78 -5.68 0.37
N ALA A 60 -4.43 -5.44 1.51
CA ALA A 60 -5.62 -6.15 1.95
C ALA A 60 -6.80 -5.94 0.98
N THR A 61 -7.47 -7.02 0.59
CA THR A 61 -8.64 -6.96 -0.31
C THR A 61 -9.96 -6.75 0.42
N ALA A 62 -9.96 -6.92 1.74
CA ALA A 62 -11.09 -6.74 2.66
C ALA A 62 -10.59 -6.34 4.05
N ALA A 63 -11.49 -5.86 4.90
CA ALA A 63 -11.20 -5.61 6.31
C ALA A 63 -10.83 -6.91 7.05
N ALA A 64 -10.10 -6.78 8.15
CA ALA A 64 -9.73 -7.88 9.03
C ALA A 64 -10.97 -8.64 9.51
N SER A 65 -10.85 -9.96 9.64
CA SER A 65 -11.90 -10.81 10.20
C SER A 65 -12.01 -10.67 11.72
N THR A 66 -11.01 -10.06 12.35
CA THR A 66 -10.80 -9.96 13.81
C THR A 66 -10.57 -11.32 14.49
N THR A 67 -10.37 -12.38 13.71
CA THR A 67 -10.26 -13.76 14.18
C THR A 67 -8.97 -14.39 13.69
N THR A 68 -8.06 -14.68 14.62
CA THR A 68 -6.76 -15.31 14.35
C THR A 68 -6.90 -16.60 13.55
N GLY A 69 -5.99 -16.81 12.60
CA GLY A 69 -5.93 -17.99 11.75
C GLY A 69 -6.99 -18.04 10.65
N THR A 70 -7.84 -17.02 10.53
CA THR A 70 -8.76 -16.89 9.40
C THR A 70 -7.97 -16.51 8.16
N ASP A 71 -8.19 -17.23 7.06
CA ASP A 71 -7.56 -16.90 5.78
C ASP A 71 -8.05 -15.53 5.29
N THR A 72 -7.13 -14.58 5.22
CA THR A 72 -7.35 -13.26 4.62
C THR A 72 -6.76 -13.21 3.22
N LEU A 73 -7.39 -12.43 2.34
CA LEU A 73 -7.01 -12.29 0.94
C LEU A 73 -6.32 -10.95 0.71
N TYR A 74 -5.22 -10.97 -0.02
CA TYR A 74 -4.47 -9.77 -0.38
C TYR A 74 -3.99 -9.80 -1.82
N VAL A 75 -3.76 -8.60 -2.36
CA VAL A 75 -3.11 -8.42 -3.66
C VAL A 75 -1.60 -8.38 -3.42
N PRO A 76 -0.83 -9.36 -3.95
CA PRO A 76 0.60 -9.43 -3.73
C PRO A 76 1.33 -8.26 -4.38
N ALA A 77 2.21 -7.61 -3.61
CA ALA A 77 3.05 -6.51 -4.10
C ALA A 77 4.26 -6.98 -4.93
N ASP A 78 4.64 -8.26 -4.80
CA ASP A 78 5.75 -8.88 -5.55
C ASP A 78 5.43 -9.24 -7.00
N VAL A 79 4.14 -9.20 -7.38
CA VAL A 79 3.74 -9.57 -8.75
C VAL A 79 3.98 -8.41 -9.71
N SER A 80 4.87 -8.66 -10.68
CA SER A 80 5.13 -7.72 -11.77
C SER A 80 3.85 -7.39 -12.54
N GLY A 81 3.64 -6.10 -12.79
CA GLY A 81 2.49 -5.60 -13.54
C GLY A 81 1.28 -5.22 -12.69
N VAL A 82 1.34 -5.40 -11.36
CA VAL A 82 0.35 -4.83 -10.43
C VAL A 82 0.72 -3.37 -10.15
N VAL A 83 -0.24 -2.47 -10.34
CA VAL A 83 -0.10 -1.05 -10.01
C VAL A 83 -1.22 -0.65 -9.05
N PHE A 84 -0.83 -0.02 -7.95
CA PHE A 84 -1.73 0.43 -6.90
C PHE A 84 -2.10 1.90 -7.08
N GLU A 85 -3.20 2.29 -6.48
CA GLU A 85 -3.70 3.66 -6.48
C GLU A 85 -3.87 4.15 -5.05
N GLY A 86 -3.31 5.30 -4.74
CA GLY A 86 -3.46 5.94 -3.44
C GLY A 86 -3.32 7.44 -3.54
N ASN A 87 -3.64 8.12 -2.45
CA ASN A 87 -3.56 9.57 -2.38
C ASN A 87 -2.15 10.00 -2.02
N ILE A 88 -1.66 11.01 -2.72
CA ILE A 88 -0.40 11.65 -2.38
C ILE A 88 -0.65 12.70 -1.30
N GLY A 89 0.14 12.68 -0.22
CA GLY A 89 -0.02 13.53 0.95
C GLY A 89 0.30 12.84 2.28
N THR A 90 0.10 13.56 3.38
CA THR A 90 0.16 13.05 4.77
C THR A 90 -1.18 13.08 5.50
N SER A 91 -2.22 13.56 4.82
CA SER A 91 -3.58 13.66 5.32
C SER A 91 -4.50 13.98 4.15
N ILE A 92 -5.81 14.00 4.40
CA ILE A 92 -6.85 14.46 3.45
C ILE A 92 -6.65 15.93 3.00
N SER A 93 -5.65 16.67 3.47
CA SER A 93 -5.41 18.08 3.11
C SER A 93 -3.98 18.40 2.67
N ALA A 94 -3.13 17.40 2.48
CA ALA A 94 -1.71 17.59 2.27
C ALA A 94 -1.28 17.34 0.81
N GLY A 95 -0.84 18.41 0.15
CA GLY A 95 0.02 18.36 -1.04
C GLY A 95 -0.69 18.29 -2.39
N ASP A 96 -0.27 19.16 -3.31
CA ASP A 96 -0.70 19.10 -4.72
C ASP A 96 0.18 18.10 -5.49
N ILE A 97 -0.41 17.37 -6.43
CA ILE A 97 0.37 16.60 -7.41
C ILE A 97 1.27 17.56 -8.19
N ALA A 98 2.57 17.30 -8.23
CA ALA A 98 3.54 18.02 -9.04
C ALA A 98 4.11 17.13 -10.13
N ALA A 99 4.53 17.71 -11.26
CA ALA A 99 5.13 16.95 -12.35
C ALA A 99 6.39 16.17 -11.93
N VAL A 100 7.10 16.69 -10.93
CA VAL A 100 8.32 16.08 -10.36
C VAL A 100 8.03 14.84 -9.54
N ASP A 101 6.77 14.62 -9.13
CA ASP A 101 6.40 13.44 -8.35
C ASP A 101 6.46 12.16 -9.22
N LEU A 102 6.53 12.27 -10.54
CA LEU A 102 6.61 11.11 -11.43
C LEU A 102 7.99 10.45 -11.34
N PHE A 103 8.00 9.15 -11.03
CA PHE A 103 9.19 8.31 -10.78
C PHE A 103 9.96 8.66 -9.51
N GLU A 104 9.40 9.50 -8.64
CA GLU A 104 9.96 9.76 -7.32
C GLU A 104 9.55 8.66 -6.33
N ASP A 105 10.46 8.40 -5.39
CA ASP A 105 10.26 7.44 -4.31
C ASP A 105 9.77 8.15 -3.06
N TYR A 106 8.71 7.62 -2.46
CA TYR A 106 8.09 8.18 -1.27
C TYR A 106 7.82 7.09 -0.21
N PRO A 107 7.84 7.46 1.08
CA PRO A 107 7.31 6.61 2.14
C PRO A 107 5.80 6.43 2.00
N MET A 108 5.31 5.32 2.54
CA MET A 108 3.89 5.17 2.86
C MET A 108 3.66 5.60 4.31
N THR A 109 2.72 6.50 4.53
CA THR A 109 2.38 6.97 5.88
C THR A 109 0.97 6.53 6.26
N LEU A 110 0.80 6.13 7.52
CA LEU A 110 -0.47 5.76 8.11
C LEU A 110 -0.93 6.90 9.03
N THR A 111 -2.00 7.59 8.62
CA THR A 111 -2.60 8.66 9.42
C THR A 111 -3.99 8.24 9.89
N GLY A 112 -4.12 7.97 11.19
CA GLY A 112 -5.31 7.34 11.73
C GLY A 112 -5.40 5.88 11.27
N THR A 113 -6.28 5.61 10.31
CA THR A 113 -6.50 4.28 9.71
C THR A 113 -6.31 4.30 8.18
N GLU A 114 -5.83 5.41 7.62
CA GLU A 114 -5.74 5.62 6.18
C GLU A 114 -4.28 5.74 5.73
N TRP A 115 -3.98 5.11 4.60
CA TRP A 115 -2.65 5.07 4.01
C TRP A 115 -2.47 6.11 2.91
N PHE A 116 -1.34 6.80 2.92
CA PHE A 116 -1.00 7.83 1.94
C PHE A 116 0.43 7.67 1.41
N VAL A 117 0.65 8.14 0.19
CA VAL A 117 1.99 8.32 -0.38
C VAL A 117 2.55 9.65 0.15
N ASP A 118 3.42 9.59 1.14
CA ASP A 118 3.91 10.77 1.85
C ASP A 118 4.94 11.54 1.03
N LYS A 119 4.50 12.63 0.40
CA LYS A 119 5.40 13.50 -0.37
C LYS A 119 6.16 14.53 0.46
N THR A 120 5.91 14.60 1.76
CA THR A 120 6.54 15.55 2.68
C THR A 120 7.77 14.98 3.38
N ASP A 121 7.93 13.66 3.32
CA ASP A 121 9.10 12.92 3.80
C ASP A 121 9.76 12.15 2.64
N ASN A 122 11.07 11.93 2.73
CA ASN A 122 11.87 11.15 1.78
C ASN A 122 12.87 10.21 2.47
N THR A 123 12.71 9.97 3.76
CA THR A 123 13.68 9.24 4.59
C THR A 123 13.51 7.73 4.45
N ASN A 124 12.26 7.26 4.33
CA ASN A 124 11.88 5.85 4.40
C ASN A 124 11.08 5.39 3.18
N PRO A 125 11.60 5.56 1.94
CA PRO A 125 10.83 5.26 0.75
C PRO A 125 10.43 3.78 0.67
N SER A 126 9.17 3.52 0.34
CA SER A 126 8.65 2.17 0.13
C SER A 126 7.82 2.02 -1.14
N VAL A 127 7.47 3.14 -1.78
CA VAL A 127 6.75 3.15 -3.05
C VAL A 127 7.40 4.10 -4.06
N ARG A 128 7.23 3.79 -5.33
CA ARG A 128 7.57 4.68 -6.46
C ARG A 128 6.30 5.08 -7.19
N VAL A 129 6.13 6.37 -7.42
CA VAL A 129 5.04 6.88 -8.27
C VAL A 129 5.36 6.59 -9.73
N VAL A 130 4.43 5.93 -10.43
CA VAL A 130 4.59 5.52 -11.84
C VAL A 130 3.60 6.20 -12.78
N GLY A 131 2.70 7.01 -12.24
CA GLY A 131 1.75 7.79 -13.02
C GLY A 131 0.78 8.59 -12.15
N PHE A 132 -0.01 9.42 -12.81
CA PHE A 132 -1.03 10.22 -12.14
C PHE A 132 -2.41 9.74 -12.58
N LYS A 133 -3.32 9.55 -11.61
CA LYS A 133 -4.74 9.30 -11.90
C LYS A 133 -5.47 10.63 -12.04
N ASP A 134 -5.24 11.53 -11.09
CA ASP A 134 -5.79 12.88 -11.13
C ASP A 134 -4.76 13.86 -11.76
N ALA A 135 -5.22 15.04 -12.18
CA ALA A 135 -4.36 15.99 -12.90
C ALA A 135 -3.30 16.63 -11.99
N ILE A 136 -2.16 17.03 -12.57
CA ILE A 136 -1.15 17.85 -11.89
C ILE A 136 -1.82 19.13 -11.35
N GLY A 137 -1.47 19.51 -10.12
CA GLY A 137 -2.06 20.61 -9.37
C GLY A 137 -3.29 20.21 -8.56
N THR A 138 -3.74 18.95 -8.61
CA THR A 138 -4.83 18.46 -7.76
C THR A 138 -4.32 18.27 -6.33
N THR A 139 -4.90 18.99 -5.37
CA THR A 139 -4.66 18.78 -3.93
C THR A 139 -5.21 17.44 -3.48
N ASN A 140 -4.40 16.63 -2.81
CA ASN A 140 -4.71 15.25 -2.45
C ASN A 140 -5.14 14.40 -3.65
N GLY A 141 -4.57 14.67 -4.82
CA GLY A 141 -4.86 13.86 -5.99
C GLY A 141 -4.37 12.42 -5.81
N ARG A 142 -4.92 11.53 -6.62
CA ARG A 142 -4.53 10.12 -6.63
C ARG A 142 -3.43 9.89 -7.64
N VAL A 143 -2.48 9.07 -7.23
CA VAL A 143 -1.34 8.65 -8.03
C VAL A 143 -1.36 7.14 -8.20
N TYR A 144 -0.77 6.69 -9.28
CA TYR A 144 -0.45 5.28 -9.50
C TYR A 144 0.95 5.03 -8.95
N PHE A 145 1.10 4.00 -8.13
CA PHE A 145 2.38 3.64 -7.53
C PHE A 145 2.62 2.13 -7.53
N VAL A 146 3.88 1.76 -7.36
CA VAL A 146 4.33 0.38 -7.13
C VAL A 146 5.18 0.36 -5.88
N PHE A 147 5.19 -0.76 -5.15
CA PHE A 147 6.15 -0.94 -4.07
C PHE A 147 7.56 -1.12 -4.65
N ILE A 148 8.54 -0.46 -4.06
CA ILE A 148 9.94 -0.64 -4.46
C ILE A 148 10.42 -2.00 -3.97
N LYS A 149 11.28 -2.65 -4.76
CA LYS A 149 11.74 -4.00 -4.47
C LYS A 149 12.36 -4.14 -3.08
N ASP A 150 13.09 -3.11 -2.64
CA ASP A 150 13.79 -3.10 -1.34
C ASP A 150 12.85 -3.17 -0.14
N ALA A 151 11.59 -2.73 -0.29
CA ALA A 151 10.60 -2.80 0.77
C ALA A 151 9.81 -4.12 0.81
N LEU A 152 9.98 -4.99 -0.19
CA LEU A 152 9.23 -6.24 -0.29
C LEU A 152 9.88 -7.36 0.50
N LEU A 153 9.05 -8.24 1.09
CA LEU A 153 9.51 -9.47 1.75
C LEU A 153 10.39 -10.34 0.84
N MET A 154 10.09 -10.39 -0.46
CA MET A 154 10.83 -11.22 -1.43
C MET A 154 12.20 -10.65 -1.83
N ASN A 155 12.70 -9.61 -1.15
CA ASN A 155 14.00 -9.02 -1.39
C ASN A 155 14.98 -9.19 -0.21
N THR A 156 14.72 -10.14 0.69
CA THR A 156 15.69 -10.51 1.73
C THR A 156 16.96 -11.08 1.10
N THR A 157 18.07 -10.37 1.24
CA THR A 157 19.44 -10.82 0.89
C THR A 157 19.88 -12.05 1.65
#